data_AF-A0A2V2Q281-F1
#
_entry.id   AF-A0A2V2Q281-F1
#
_cell.length_a   1.000
_cell.length_b   1.000
_cell.length_c   1.000
_cell.angle_alpha   90.00
_cell.angle_beta   90.00
_cell.angle_gamma   90.00
#
_symmetry.space_group_name_H-M   'P 1'
#
loop_
_entity.id
_entity.type
_entity.pdbx_description
1 polymer ?
#
loop_
_entity_poly.entity_id
_entity_poly.type
_entity_poly.pdbx_seq_one_letter_code
_entity_poly.pdbx_strand_id
1 'polypeptide(L)' 'MKAHDQMYIGGAWRPALGQDTIAVVNPADERLIGHVPAGTAEDVDAAVRAARAAFP' A
#
# COMPACT_ATOMS: atom_id res chain seq x y z
N MET A 1 5.24 -17.00 -3.63
CA MET A 1 4.46 -15.76 -3.83
C MET A 1 4.84 -14.80 -2.71
N LYS A 2 5.32 -13.59 -3.01
CA LYS A 2 5.58 -12.57 -1.96
C LYS A 2 4.33 -11.70 -1.85
N ALA A 3 3.69 -11.73 -0.69
CA ALA A 3 2.59 -10.84 -0.36
C ALA A 3 3.16 -9.55 0.22
N HIS A 4 2.74 -8.42 -0.33
CA HIS A 4 2.96 -7.11 0.27
C HIS A 4 1.59 -6.66 0.79
N ASP A 5 1.30 -6.94 2.04
CA ASP A 5 -0.01 -6.72 2.70
C ASP A 5 -0.06 -5.42 3.52
N GLN A 6 1.04 -4.67 3.53
CA GLN A 6 1.21 -3.48 4.34
C GLN A 6 1.52 -2.23 3.48
N MET A 7 1.09 -1.08 3.99
CA MET A 7 1.46 0.24 3.51
C MET A 7 2.46 0.89 4.45
N TYR A 8 3.41 1.63 3.88
CA TYR A 8 4.40 2.37 4.66
C TYR A 8 3.93 3.81 4.86
N ILE A 9 3.39 4.11 6.05
CA ILE A 9 2.76 5.39 6.37
C ILE A 9 3.32 5.89 7.70
N GLY A 10 3.78 7.14 7.72
CA GLY A 10 4.31 7.77 8.94
C GLY A 10 5.57 7.10 9.49
N GLY A 11 6.43 6.56 8.61
CA GLY A 11 7.70 5.95 9.01
C GLY A 11 7.60 4.50 9.51
N ALA A 12 6.45 3.84 9.34
CA ALA A 12 6.26 2.45 9.73
C ALA A 12 5.41 1.68 8.71
N TRP A 13 5.67 0.38 8.60
CA TRP A 13 4.78 -0.55 7.91
C TRP A 13 3.56 -0.81 8.77
N ARG A 14 2.37 -0.75 8.16
CA ARG A 14 1.09 -1.06 8.80
C ARG A 14 0.12 -1.68 7.81
N PRO A 15 -0.87 -2.46 8.27
CA PRO A 15 -1.96 -2.92 7.40
C PRO A 15 -2.63 -1.74 6.70
N ALA A 16 -3.05 -1.94 5.44
CA ALA A 16 -3.97 -1.01 4.80
C ALA A 16 -5.32 -1.00 5.54
N LEU A 17 -6.03 0.12 5.49
CA LEU A 17 -7.37 0.23 6.07
C LEU A 17 -8.41 -0.47 5.20
N GLY A 18 -8.19 -0.51 3.89
CA GLY A 18 -8.95 -1.35 2.95
C GLY A 18 -8.53 -2.82 2.96
N GLN A 19 -9.44 -3.70 2.53
CA GLN A 19 -9.18 -5.14 2.38
C GLN A 19 -8.93 -5.56 0.93
N ASP A 20 -9.18 -4.68 -0.03
CA ASP A 20 -8.98 -4.95 -1.45
C ASP A 20 -7.49 -4.99 -1.81
N THR A 21 -7.15 -5.73 -2.86
CA THR A 21 -5.78 -5.88 -3.34
C THR A 21 -5.70 -5.72 -4.85
N ILE A 22 -4.52 -5.31 -5.33
CA ILE A 22 -4.19 -5.18 -6.75
C ILE A 22 -3.21 -6.31 -7.10
N ALA A 23 -3.57 -7.09 -8.12
CA ALA A 23 -2.69 -8.10 -8.69
C ALA A 23 -1.53 -7.44 -9.47
N VAL A 24 -0.30 -7.83 -9.15
CA VAL A 24 0.89 -7.39 -9.87
C VAL A 24 1.29 -8.46 -10.87
N VAL A 25 1.23 -8.12 -12.16
CA VAL A 25 1.47 -9.04 -13.28
C VAL A 25 2.79 -8.69 -13.97
N ASN A 26 3.58 -9.70 -14.31
CA ASN A 26 4.80 -9.53 -15.09
C ASN A 26 4.43 -9.19 -16.54
N PRO A 27 4.86 -8.03 -17.08
CA PRO A 27 4.54 -7.65 -18.45
C PRO A 27 5.22 -8.51 -19.52
N ALA A 28 6.25 -9.30 -19.17
CA ALA A 28 6.99 -10.11 -20.13
C ALA A 28 6.31 -11.44 -20.48
N ASP A 29 5.56 -12.03 -19.54
CA ASP A 29 4.95 -13.36 -19.70
C ASP A 29 3.53 -13.47 -19.11
N GLU A 30 2.94 -12.33 -18.73
CA GLU A 30 1.60 -12.19 -18.14
C GLU A 30 1.37 -13.00 -16.85
N ARG A 31 2.44 -13.48 -16.21
CA ARG A 31 2.32 -14.24 -14.96
C ARG A 31 2.11 -13.33 -13.77
N LEU A 32 1.25 -13.76 -12.85
CA LEU A 32 1.07 -13.12 -11.54
C LEU A 32 2.36 -13.25 -10.71
N ILE A 33 2.89 -12.13 -10.23
CA ILE A 33 4.11 -12.09 -9.42
C ILE A 33 3.89 -11.64 -7.98
N GLY A 34 2.74 -11.05 -7.66
CA GLY A 34 2.38 -10.67 -6.29
C GLY A 34 1.06 -9.92 -6.18
N HIS A 35 0.78 -9.47 -4.97
CA HIS A 35 -0.34 -8.57 -4.67
C HIS A 35 0.15 -7.44 -3.76
N VAL A 36 -0.46 -6.26 -3.92
CA VAL A 36 -0.30 -5.10 -3.04
C VAL A 36 -1.68 -4.64 -2.56
N PRO A 37 -1.80 -3.92 -1.43
CA PRO A 37 -3.11 -3.45 -0.97
C PRO A 37 -3.62 -2.35 -1.91
N ALA A 38 -4.92 -2.36 -2.19
CA ALA A 38 -5.59 -1.26 -2.88
C ALA A 38 -5.90 -0.17 -1.84
N GLY A 39 -5.18 0.94 -1.90
CA GLY A 39 -5.33 2.02 -0.92
C GLY A 39 -6.70 2.68 -0.98
N THR A 40 -7.24 3.00 0.20
CA THR A 40 -8.49 3.74 0.33
C THR A 40 -8.24 5.23 0.53
N ALA A 41 -9.32 6.02 0.53
CA ALA A 41 -9.24 7.44 0.86
C ALA A 41 -8.72 7.65 2.30
N GLU A 42 -9.08 6.78 3.23
CA GLU A 42 -8.64 6.83 4.63
C GLU A 42 -7.14 6.55 4.76
N ASP A 43 -6.58 5.63 3.95
CA ASP A 43 -5.14 5.39 3.89
C ASP A 43 -4.41 6.65 3.43
N VAL A 44 -4.96 7.34 2.42
CA VAL A 44 -4.43 8.62 1.91
C VAL A 44 -4.50 9.69 3.00
N ASP A 45 -5.63 9.82 3.70
CA ASP A 45 -5.78 10.80 4.78
C ASP A 45 -4.79 10.55 5.93
N ALA A 46 -4.56 9.28 6.29
CA ALA A 46 -3.57 8.91 7.29
C ALA A 46 -2.14 9.28 6.82
N ALA A 47 -1.81 9.02 5.56
CA ALA A 47 -0.53 9.39 4.97
C ALA A 47 -0.31 10.91 4.94
N VAL A 48 -1.31 11.68 4.49
CA VAL A 48 -1.24 13.15 4.45
C VAL A 48 -1.11 13.73 5.86
N ARG A 49 -1.86 13.21 6.84
CA ARG A 49 -1.78 13.68 8.23
C ARG A 49 -0.40 13.40 8.83
N ALA A 50 0.14 12.21 8.61
CA ALA A 50 1.48 11.85 9.08
C ALA A 50 2.57 12.72 8.42
N ALA A 51 2.45 12.96 7.11
CA ALA A 51 3.36 13.84 6.38
C ALA A 51 3.30 15.27 6.93
N ARG A 52 2.09 15.82 7.14
CA ARG A 52 1.89 17.17 7.73
C ARG A 52 2.52 17.29 9.12
N ALA A 53 2.34 16.28 9.98
CA ALA A 53 2.91 16.28 11.32
C ALA A 53 4.46 16.20 11.34
N ALA A 54 5.09 15.81 10.24
CA ALA A 54 6.55 15.75 10.11
C ALA A 54 7.18 17.05 9.61
N PHE A 55 6.39 18.03 9.16
CA PHE A 55 6.91 19.35 8.79
C PHE A 55 7.27 20.17 10.05
N PRO A 56 8.41 20.89 10.05
CA PRO A 56 8.82 21.77 11.14
C PRO A 56 7.86 22.94 11.43
#